data_AF-A0A8I0KIZ0-F1
#
_entry.id   AF-A0A8I0KIZ0-F1
#
_cell.length_a   1.000
_cell.length_b   1.000
_cell.length_c   1.000
_cell.angle_alpha   90.00
_cell.angle_beta   90.00
_cell.angle_gamma   90.00
#
_symmetry.space_group_name_H-M   'P 1'
#
loop_
_entity.id
_entity.type
_entity.pdbx_description
1 polymer ?
#
loop_
_entity_poly.entity_id
_entity_poly.type
_entity_poly.pdbx_seq_one_letter_code
_entity_poly.pdbx_strand_id
1 'polypeptide(L)'
;MKTKPLALALVGGVLLAGLPAAAHADDDDDRDRTINRTGDYTVKKGREIDGNITIRKGNLVINGDVDGNVTVRHGNIVIRGDVDGNVRQLGRGSVTVTRSGSVDGNIVERDHGNLTVSGDVDGTVTELHRGHVRVYRAAEIDGSVRERGVGHLLVWRGADVEGSLSEGGPGRLVRR
;
A
#
# COMPACT_ATOMS: atom_id res chain seq x y z
N MET A 1 -51.08 -15.22 -80.08
CA MET A 1 -50.34 -16.22 -79.28
C MET A 1 -48.91 -15.70 -79.18
N LYS A 2 -48.26 -15.45 -78.03
CA LYS A 2 -48.34 -15.96 -76.66
C LYS A 2 -48.14 -14.80 -75.67
N THR A 3 -48.86 -14.90 -74.56
CA THR A 3 -48.71 -14.13 -73.32
C THR A 3 -47.36 -14.42 -72.66
N LYS A 4 -46.75 -13.42 -72.01
CA LYS A 4 -45.65 -13.61 -71.06
C LYS A 4 -46.14 -13.23 -69.67
N PRO A 5 -46.20 -14.15 -68.71
CA PRO A 5 -46.27 -13.83 -67.29
C PRO A 5 -44.94 -14.22 -66.62
N LEU A 6 -44.42 -13.37 -65.74
CA LEU A 6 -44.28 -13.68 -64.31
C LEU A 6 -43.61 -12.50 -63.60
N ALA A 7 -44.29 -12.03 -62.57
CA ALA A 7 -43.75 -11.18 -61.52
C ALA A 7 -43.21 -12.05 -60.36
N LEU A 8 -42.62 -11.36 -59.38
CA LEU A 8 -42.34 -11.80 -57.99
C LEU A 8 -41.13 -12.73 -57.82
N ALA A 9 -40.27 -12.62 -56.80
CA ALA A 9 -40.35 -11.90 -55.54
C ALA A 9 -38.97 -11.88 -54.83
N LEU A 10 -38.79 -10.92 -53.90
CA LEU A 10 -38.14 -11.01 -52.57
C LEU A 10 -36.72 -11.62 -52.44
N VAL A 11 -35.81 -11.25 -51.52
CA VAL A 11 -35.62 -10.26 -50.45
C VAL A 11 -34.20 -10.54 -49.94
N GLY A 12 -33.47 -9.54 -49.45
CA GLY A 12 -32.24 -9.80 -48.71
C GLY A 12 -31.34 -8.59 -48.54
N GLY A 13 -31.79 -7.58 -47.79
CA GLY A 13 -30.89 -6.60 -47.20
C GLY A 13 -30.28 -7.14 -45.92
N VAL A 14 -29.02 -6.80 -45.64
CA VAL A 14 -28.57 -6.40 -44.30
C VAL A 14 -27.50 -5.32 -44.49
N LEU A 15 -27.78 -4.15 -43.91
CA LEU A 15 -26.86 -3.03 -43.73
C LEU A 15 -25.66 -3.48 -42.87
N LEU A 16 -24.43 -3.25 -43.35
CA LEU A 16 -23.29 -3.13 -42.43
C LEU A 16 -23.40 -1.79 -41.72
N ALA A 17 -24.10 -1.78 -40.59
CA ALA A 17 -24.10 -0.68 -39.63
C ALA A 17 -22.72 -0.55 -38.98
N GLY A 18 -22.30 0.71 -38.78
CA GLY A 18 -20.97 1.10 -38.38
C GLY A 18 -20.46 0.48 -37.08
N LEU A 19 -19.15 0.30 -37.03
CA LEU A 19 -18.42 0.14 -35.78
C LEU A 19 -18.00 1.53 -35.28
N PRO A 20 -18.13 1.79 -33.98
CA PRO A 20 -18.07 3.12 -33.40
C PRO A 20 -16.66 3.70 -33.39
N ALA A 21 -16.57 4.99 -33.69
CA ALA A 21 -15.50 5.85 -33.22
C ALA A 21 -15.69 6.08 -31.72
N ALA A 22 -14.75 5.61 -30.90
CA ALA A 22 -14.53 6.07 -29.52
C ALA A 22 -13.28 5.36 -28.96
N ALA A 23 -12.10 5.77 -29.41
CA ALA A 23 -10.93 5.70 -28.56
C ALA A 23 -10.87 7.03 -27.81
N HIS A 24 -11.65 7.13 -26.73
CA HIS A 24 -11.43 8.16 -25.73
C HIS A 24 -10.18 7.73 -24.96
N ALA A 25 -9.05 8.36 -25.25
CA ALA A 25 -7.97 8.45 -24.28
C ALA A 25 -8.50 9.36 -23.18
N ASP A 26 -9.11 8.76 -22.16
CA ASP A 26 -9.29 9.45 -20.90
C ASP A 26 -7.89 9.61 -20.32
N ASP A 27 -7.35 10.83 -20.43
CA ASP A 27 -6.19 11.28 -19.68
C ASP A 27 -6.55 11.19 -18.19
N ASP A 28 -6.30 10.02 -17.59
CA ASP A 28 -6.37 9.77 -16.15
C ASP A 28 -5.23 10.53 -15.44
N ASP A 29 -5.29 11.87 -15.44
CA ASP A 29 -4.52 12.71 -14.52
C ASP A 29 -5.27 12.87 -13.18
N ASP A 30 -5.86 11.76 -12.72
CA ASP A 30 -6.59 11.64 -11.44
C ASP A 30 -5.64 11.25 -10.30
N ARG A 31 -4.33 11.47 -10.49
CA ARG A 31 -3.31 11.32 -9.45
C ARG A 31 -3.46 12.46 -8.45
N ASP A 32 -3.97 12.13 -7.28
CA ASP A 32 -4.10 13.09 -6.20
C ASP A 32 -2.70 13.37 -5.62
N ARG A 33 -2.10 14.50 -5.99
CA ARG A 33 -0.67 14.75 -5.75
C ARG A 33 -0.27 14.82 -4.28
N THR A 34 -1.19 15.10 -3.37
CA THR A 34 -0.88 15.12 -1.93
C THR A 34 -2.17 15.01 -1.13
N ILE A 35 -2.24 14.00 -0.28
CA ILE A 35 -3.36 13.82 0.64
C ILE A 35 -3.04 14.49 1.97
N ASN A 36 -3.89 15.41 2.41
CA ASN A 36 -3.74 16.03 3.74
C ASN A 36 -5.11 16.15 4.42
N ARG A 37 -5.45 15.21 5.30
CA ARG A 37 -6.80 15.14 5.90
C ARG A 37 -6.82 14.80 7.39
N THR A 38 -8.01 14.93 7.98
CA THR A 38 -8.36 14.36 9.28
C THR A 38 -9.35 13.22 9.09
N GLY A 39 -9.30 12.21 9.96
CA GLY A 39 -10.14 11.01 9.86
C GLY A 39 -9.56 9.94 8.96
N ASP A 40 -10.30 8.85 8.77
CA ASP A 40 -9.79 7.66 8.10
C ASP A 40 -9.59 7.88 6.58
N TYR A 41 -8.64 7.14 6.01
CA TYR A 41 -8.45 7.05 4.57
C TYR A 41 -8.08 5.65 4.10
N THR A 42 -8.51 5.33 2.88
CA THR A 42 -8.07 4.15 2.15
C THR A 42 -7.63 4.54 0.75
N VAL A 43 -6.36 4.29 0.43
CA VAL A 43 -5.90 4.20 -0.96
C VAL A 43 -6.40 2.87 -1.48
N LYS A 44 -7.34 2.90 -2.44
CA LYS A 44 -7.94 1.69 -3.00
C LYS A 44 -6.94 1.00 -3.92
N LYS A 45 -7.13 -0.30 -4.14
CA LYS A 45 -6.34 -1.05 -5.12
C LYS A 45 -6.49 -0.42 -6.52
N GLY A 46 -5.38 -0.31 -7.24
CA GLY A 46 -5.31 0.33 -8.56
C GLY A 46 -5.40 1.85 -8.53
N ARG A 47 -5.39 2.48 -7.35
CA ARG A 47 -5.25 3.92 -7.20
C ARG A 47 -3.79 4.23 -6.87
N GLU A 48 -3.23 5.18 -7.61
CA GLU A 48 -1.93 5.77 -7.37
C GLU A 48 -2.08 7.14 -6.70
N ILE A 49 -1.20 7.44 -5.75
CA ILE A 49 -1.04 8.75 -5.14
C ILE A 49 0.36 9.25 -5.50
N ASP A 50 0.44 10.24 -6.38
CA ASP A 50 1.69 10.88 -6.80
C ASP A 50 2.11 11.97 -5.80
N GLY A 51 2.46 11.55 -4.60
CA GLY A 51 3.04 12.38 -3.57
C GLY A 51 2.65 11.98 -2.15
N ASN A 52 2.83 12.92 -1.22
CA ASN A 52 2.82 12.59 0.20
C ASN A 52 1.40 12.40 0.75
N ILE A 53 1.24 11.49 1.71
CA ILE A 53 0.00 11.32 2.49
C ILE A 53 0.23 11.77 3.93
N THR A 54 -0.64 12.66 4.42
CA THR A 54 -0.74 13.03 5.83
C THR A 54 -2.16 12.81 6.35
N ILE A 55 -2.32 11.90 7.32
CA ILE A 55 -3.57 11.65 8.03
C ILE A 55 -3.45 12.09 9.49
N ARG A 56 -4.46 12.77 10.03
CA ARG A 56 -4.55 13.13 11.45
C ARG A 56 -5.79 12.51 12.09
N LYS A 57 -5.67 11.99 13.31
CA LYS A 57 -6.78 11.46 14.12
C LYS A 57 -7.62 10.46 13.32
N GLY A 58 -6.96 9.51 12.69
CA GLY A 58 -7.57 8.57 11.75
C GLY A 58 -6.57 7.56 11.25
N ASN A 59 -7.09 6.48 10.71
CA ASN A 59 -6.33 5.34 10.22
C ASN A 59 -6.10 5.46 8.71
N LEU A 60 -4.98 4.92 8.24
CA LEU A 60 -4.65 4.81 6.83
C LEU A 60 -4.56 3.33 6.44
N VAL A 61 -5.23 2.99 5.35
CA VAL A 61 -5.08 1.70 4.67
C VAL A 61 -4.58 1.95 3.25
N ILE A 62 -3.47 1.34 2.88
CA ILE A 62 -2.90 1.44 1.54
C ILE A 62 -3.07 0.09 0.85
N ASN A 63 -3.96 0.01 -0.12
CA ASN A 63 -4.14 -1.18 -0.97
C ASN A 63 -3.72 -0.95 -2.43
N GLY A 64 -3.38 0.29 -2.78
CA GLY A 64 -2.78 0.68 -4.07
C GLY A 64 -1.40 1.28 -3.79
N ASP A 65 -1.04 2.31 -4.56
CA ASP A 65 0.34 2.78 -4.66
C ASP A 65 0.48 4.21 -4.16
N VAL A 66 1.59 4.50 -3.48
CA VAL A 66 1.94 5.84 -3.01
C VAL A 66 3.37 6.15 -3.42
N ASP A 67 3.55 7.04 -4.39
CA ASP A 67 4.84 7.61 -4.76
C ASP A 67 5.14 8.79 -3.84
N GLY A 68 5.64 8.50 -2.65
CA GLY A 68 5.96 9.51 -1.66
C GLY A 68 5.86 9.08 -0.21
N ASN A 69 6.06 10.03 0.69
CA ASN A 69 6.12 9.75 2.12
C ASN A 69 4.72 9.68 2.74
N VAL A 70 4.56 8.75 3.68
CA VAL A 70 3.34 8.54 4.44
C VAL A 70 3.55 8.98 5.87
N THR A 71 2.66 9.84 6.39
CA THR A 71 2.63 10.25 7.79
C THR A 71 1.23 10.10 8.37
N VAL A 72 1.09 9.35 9.47
CA VAL A 72 -0.15 9.26 10.24
C VAL A 72 0.07 9.73 11.66
N ARG A 73 -0.78 10.65 12.12
CA ARG A 73 -0.73 11.22 13.47
C ARG A 73 -1.95 10.78 14.27
N HIS A 74 -1.74 10.02 15.34
CA HIS A 74 -2.80 9.43 16.18
C HIS A 74 -3.73 8.51 15.38
N GLY A 75 -3.21 7.37 14.93
CA GLY A 75 -3.95 6.38 14.18
C GLY A 75 -3.04 5.28 13.63
N ASN A 76 -3.65 4.25 13.04
CA ASN A 76 -2.94 3.09 12.53
C ASN A 76 -2.61 3.24 11.03
N ILE A 77 -1.52 2.61 10.60
CA ILE A 77 -1.14 2.46 9.19
C ILE A 77 -1.15 0.97 8.86
N VAL A 78 -1.88 0.59 7.80
CA VAL A 78 -1.86 -0.77 7.26
C VAL A 78 -1.48 -0.71 5.78
N ILE A 79 -0.38 -1.35 5.42
CA ILE A 79 0.19 -1.34 4.07
C ILE A 79 0.01 -2.73 3.45
N ARG A 80 -0.74 -2.76 2.35
CA ARG A 80 -1.02 -3.96 1.53
C ARG A 80 -0.66 -3.80 0.06
N GLY A 81 -0.41 -2.57 -0.40
CA GLY A 81 0.23 -2.25 -1.67
C GLY A 81 1.57 -1.58 -1.41
N ASP A 82 1.96 -0.66 -2.29
CA ASP A 82 3.33 -0.18 -2.37
C ASP A 82 3.48 1.27 -1.88
N VAL A 83 4.60 1.57 -1.22
CA VAL A 83 4.97 2.92 -0.78
C VAL A 83 6.42 3.20 -1.17
N ASP A 84 6.60 3.99 -2.23
CA ASP A 84 7.91 4.50 -2.66
C ASP A 84 8.29 5.72 -1.81
N GLY A 85 8.61 5.46 -0.54
CA GLY A 85 8.94 6.52 0.40
C GLY A 85 8.97 6.08 1.85
N ASN A 86 9.17 7.04 2.74
CA ASN A 86 9.25 6.76 4.17
C ASN A 86 7.86 6.73 4.82
N VAL A 87 7.68 5.83 5.78
CA VAL A 87 6.46 5.68 6.56
C VAL A 87 6.70 6.14 7.99
N ARG A 88 5.87 7.06 8.48
CA ARG A 88 5.97 7.61 9.84
C ARG A 88 4.63 7.57 10.55
N GLN A 89 4.55 6.82 11.64
CA GLN A 89 3.42 6.88 12.56
C GLN A 89 3.83 7.64 13.82
N LEU A 90 3.06 8.67 14.16
CA LEU A 90 3.33 9.57 15.28
C LEU A 90 2.15 9.57 16.25
N GLY A 91 2.41 9.41 17.55
CA GLY A 91 1.37 9.37 18.59
C GLY A 91 0.81 7.96 18.79
N ARG A 92 -0.34 7.82 19.46
CA ARG A 92 -0.98 6.49 19.63
C ARG A 92 -1.37 5.90 18.27
N GLY A 93 -0.95 4.68 17.98
CA GLY A 93 -1.19 4.05 16.68
C GLY A 93 -0.36 2.80 16.50
N SER A 94 -0.33 2.22 15.31
CA SER A 94 0.54 1.09 14.99
C SER A 94 0.82 1.11 13.49
N VAL A 95 1.94 0.50 13.09
CA VAL A 95 2.27 0.28 11.69
C VAL A 95 2.25 -1.21 11.40
N THR A 96 1.59 -1.61 10.32
CA THR A 96 1.59 -2.99 9.84
C THR A 96 1.87 -3.02 8.35
N VAL A 97 3.03 -3.56 7.98
CA VAL A 97 3.32 -3.98 6.61
C VAL A 97 2.88 -5.43 6.48
N THR A 98 1.84 -5.65 5.68
CA THR A 98 1.32 -7.00 5.45
C THR A 98 2.19 -7.74 4.44
N ARG A 99 1.94 -9.04 4.24
CA ARG A 99 2.72 -9.87 3.32
C ARG A 99 2.73 -9.41 1.86
N SER A 100 1.72 -8.65 1.43
CA SER A 100 1.67 -8.09 0.08
C SER A 100 2.11 -6.62 0.03
N GLY A 101 2.45 -6.03 1.18
CA GLY A 101 2.87 -4.65 1.23
C GLY A 101 4.38 -4.52 1.13
N SER A 102 4.82 -3.47 0.48
CA SER A 102 6.22 -3.09 0.33
C SER A 102 6.41 -1.64 0.82
N VAL A 103 7.62 -1.33 1.30
CA VAL A 103 8.04 0.03 1.63
C VAL A 103 9.50 0.21 1.24
N ASP A 104 9.76 1.01 0.21
CA ASP A 104 11.12 1.24 -0.31
C ASP A 104 11.94 2.10 0.66
N GLY A 105 11.26 2.88 1.51
CA GLY A 105 11.88 3.75 2.49
C GLY A 105 11.97 3.19 3.91
N ASN A 106 12.29 4.08 4.85
CA ASN A 106 12.35 3.73 6.27
C ASN A 106 10.97 3.75 6.91
N ILE A 107 10.78 2.89 7.92
CA ILE A 107 9.59 2.89 8.76
C ILE A 107 9.95 3.37 10.16
N VAL A 108 9.25 4.40 10.63
CA VAL A 108 9.37 4.91 12.00
C VAL A 108 8.01 4.90 12.68
N GLU A 109 7.88 4.10 13.73
CA GLU A 109 6.80 4.23 14.71
C GLU A 109 7.34 5.03 15.90
N ARG A 110 6.55 6.01 16.36
CA ARG A 110 6.90 6.87 17.47
C ARG A 110 5.67 7.06 18.35
N ASP A 111 5.80 6.51 19.56
CA ASP A 111 4.96 6.70 20.77
C ASP A 111 4.39 5.36 21.24
N HIS A 112 3.08 5.15 21.20
CA HIS A 112 2.46 3.96 21.77
C HIS A 112 1.82 3.11 20.66
N GLY A 113 2.46 1.98 20.35
CA GLY A 113 1.84 0.82 19.74
C GLY A 113 2.84 -0.10 19.06
N ASN A 114 2.42 -0.86 18.06
CA ASN A 114 3.25 -1.94 17.53
C ASN A 114 3.70 -1.62 16.10
N LEU A 115 4.92 -2.06 15.79
CA LEU A 115 5.44 -2.10 14.43
C LEU A 115 5.51 -3.56 14.00
N THR A 116 4.71 -3.94 13.02
CA THR A 116 4.65 -5.31 12.50
C THR A 116 5.03 -5.33 11.03
N VAL A 117 5.95 -6.21 10.67
CA VAL A 117 6.40 -6.42 9.28
C VAL A 117 6.20 -7.89 8.91
N SER A 118 5.51 -8.12 7.80
CA SER A 118 5.29 -9.44 7.20
C SER A 118 5.54 -9.48 5.69
N GLY A 119 5.82 -8.33 5.07
CA GLY A 119 6.23 -8.17 3.67
C GLY A 119 7.56 -7.43 3.63
N ASP A 120 7.75 -6.58 2.63
CA ASP A 120 9.08 -6.13 2.21
C ASP A 120 9.36 -4.70 2.69
N VAL A 121 10.59 -4.46 3.16
CA VAL A 121 11.06 -3.13 3.55
C VAL A 121 12.54 -2.95 3.19
N ASP A 122 12.83 -2.16 2.17
CA ASP A 122 14.21 -1.93 1.73
C ASP A 122 14.97 -1.06 2.75
N GLY A 123 14.25 -0.25 3.51
CA GLY A 123 14.80 0.66 4.51
C GLY A 123 14.95 0.07 5.93
N THR A 124 15.33 0.96 6.85
CA THR A 124 15.43 0.63 8.29
C THR A 124 14.08 0.74 8.97
N VAL A 125 13.78 -0.23 9.82
CA VAL A 125 12.59 -0.29 10.67
C VAL A 125 12.94 0.15 12.09
N THR A 126 12.30 1.20 12.60
CA THR A 126 12.58 1.75 13.94
C THR A 126 11.31 1.99 14.75
N GLU A 127 11.25 1.45 15.97
CA GLU A 127 10.32 1.85 17.04
C GLU A 127 11.11 2.64 18.10
N LEU A 128 10.54 3.72 18.64
CA LEU A 128 11.24 4.68 19.48
C LEU A 128 10.79 4.74 20.96
N HIS A 129 9.63 4.22 21.33
CA HIS A 129 8.98 4.53 22.61
C HIS A 129 8.35 3.35 23.32
N ARG A 130 7.11 2.96 23.03
CA ARG A 130 6.43 1.88 23.75
C ARG A 130 5.71 1.01 22.76
N GLY A 131 6.18 -0.22 22.64
CA GLY A 131 5.67 -1.09 21.61
C GLY A 131 6.30 -2.45 21.58
N HIS A 132 6.05 -3.16 20.49
CA HIS A 132 6.90 -4.26 20.11
C HIS A 132 7.15 -4.13 18.62
N VAL A 133 8.37 -4.45 18.20
CA VAL A 133 8.68 -4.69 16.79
C VAL A 133 8.52 -6.19 16.54
N ARG A 134 7.72 -6.55 15.56
CA ARG A 134 7.48 -7.95 15.16
C ARG A 134 7.85 -8.14 13.71
N VAL A 135 8.86 -8.95 13.45
CA VAL A 135 9.33 -9.31 12.10
C VAL A 135 8.96 -10.76 11.84
N TYR A 136 7.94 -10.97 11.00
CA TYR A 136 7.38 -12.30 10.75
C TYR A 136 8.12 -13.08 9.66
N ARG A 137 7.82 -14.37 9.56
CA ARG A 137 8.54 -15.38 8.74
C ARG A 137 8.66 -15.09 7.25
N ALA A 138 7.85 -14.18 6.71
CA ALA A 138 7.84 -13.82 5.30
C ALA A 138 8.29 -12.38 5.07
N ALA A 139 8.79 -11.72 6.12
CA ALA A 139 9.33 -10.38 5.99
C ALA A 139 10.75 -10.46 5.43
N GLU A 140 11.02 -9.58 4.48
CA GLU A 140 12.34 -9.31 3.91
C GLU A 140 12.66 -7.84 4.24
N ILE A 141 13.78 -7.61 4.92
CA ILE A 141 14.20 -6.27 5.34
C ILE A 141 15.67 -6.08 4.98
N ASP A 142 15.95 -5.26 3.97
CA ASP A 142 17.32 -4.98 3.54
C ASP A 142 18.04 -4.03 4.52
N GLY A 143 17.27 -3.27 5.27
CA GLY A 143 17.77 -2.41 6.33
C GLY A 143 17.98 -3.09 7.70
N SER A 144 18.22 -2.25 8.70
CA SER A 144 18.30 -2.70 10.11
C SER A 144 16.93 -2.67 10.78
N VAL A 145 16.79 -3.41 11.88
CA VAL A 145 15.61 -3.33 12.74
C VAL A 145 16.02 -2.86 14.14
N ARG A 146 15.39 -1.77 14.61
CA ARG A 146 15.72 -1.10 15.86
C ARG A 146 14.48 -0.95 16.72
N GLU A 147 14.48 -1.55 17.90
CA GLU A 147 13.55 -1.23 18.97
C GLU A 147 14.34 -0.41 20.00
N ARG A 148 13.95 0.84 20.24
CA ARG A 148 14.65 1.77 21.16
C ARG A 148 13.85 2.04 22.43
N GLY A 149 12.64 1.53 22.50
CA GLY A 149 11.62 1.81 23.50
C GLY A 149 11.48 0.73 24.58
N VAL A 150 10.35 0.80 25.28
CA VAL A 150 9.89 -0.24 26.17
C VAL A 150 9.13 -1.26 25.33
N GLY A 151 9.70 -2.44 25.20
CA GLY A 151 9.18 -3.40 24.25
C GLY A 151 9.99 -4.67 24.08
N HIS A 152 9.73 -5.35 22.98
CA HIS A 152 10.53 -6.48 22.53
C HIS A 152 10.64 -6.43 21.02
N LEU A 153 11.84 -6.61 20.52
CA LEU A 153 12.11 -7.00 19.15
C LEU A 153 11.93 -8.52 19.01
N LEU A 154 10.85 -8.92 18.35
CA LEU A 154 10.48 -10.30 18.11
C LEU A 154 10.73 -10.64 16.64
N VAL A 155 11.64 -11.59 16.38
CA VAL A 155 11.99 -12.00 15.01
C VAL A 155 11.71 -13.48 14.85
N TRP A 156 10.81 -13.83 13.93
CA TRP A 156 10.43 -15.21 13.68
C TRP A 156 11.35 -15.88 12.68
N ARG A 157 11.57 -17.19 12.86
CA ARG A 157 12.34 -18.03 11.95
C ARG A 157 11.78 -17.97 10.54
N GLY A 158 12.61 -17.55 9.60
CA GLY A 158 12.28 -17.36 8.19
C GLY A 158 12.24 -15.89 7.79
N ALA A 159 12.14 -14.96 8.74
CA ALA A 159 12.37 -13.55 8.46
C ALA A 159 13.81 -13.36 7.96
N ASP A 160 13.96 -12.63 6.86
CA ASP A 160 15.25 -12.18 6.37
C ASP A 160 15.47 -10.73 6.76
N VAL A 161 16.62 -10.46 7.36
CA VAL A 161 17.03 -9.11 7.75
C VAL A 161 18.51 -9.01 7.45
N GLU A 162 18.84 -8.28 6.39
CA GLU A 162 20.23 -8.12 5.95
C GLU A 162 21.02 -7.27 6.96
N GLY A 163 20.36 -6.22 7.47
CA GLY A 163 20.97 -5.32 8.44
C GLY A 163 21.05 -5.87 9.87
N SER A 164 21.42 -4.97 10.79
CA SER A 164 21.54 -5.29 12.21
C SER A 164 20.20 -5.35 12.93
N LEU A 165 20.06 -6.26 13.89
CA LEU A 165 18.96 -6.30 14.84
C LEU A 165 19.41 -5.68 16.17
N SER A 166 18.74 -4.61 16.61
CA SER A 166 19.09 -3.89 17.84
C SER A 166 17.87 -3.70 18.74
N GLU A 167 17.92 -4.26 19.93
CA GLU A 167 17.07 -3.89 21.06
C GLU A 167 17.86 -2.94 21.96
N GLY A 168 17.42 -1.70 22.12
CA GLY A 168 18.13 -0.66 22.87
C GLY A 168 17.45 -0.22 24.16
N GLY A 169 16.16 -0.46 24.33
CA GLY A 169 15.42 -0.04 25.52
C GLY A 169 15.06 -1.19 26.46
N PRO A 170 14.17 -0.96 27.44
CA PRO A 170 13.72 -1.97 28.38
C PRO A 170 12.97 -3.09 27.67
N GLY A 171 13.68 -4.17 27.40
CA GLY A 171 13.19 -5.21 26.52
C GLY A 171 14.23 -6.29 26.24
N ARG A 172 13.97 -7.06 25.18
CA ARG A 172 14.95 -8.03 24.64
C ARG A 172 14.63 -8.36 23.20
N LEU A 173 15.69 -8.62 22.44
CA LEU A 173 15.61 -9.35 21.18
C LEU A 173 15.23 -10.81 21.48
N VAL A 174 14.14 -11.28 20.89
CA VAL A 174 13.65 -12.66 20.99
C VAL A 174 13.55 -13.26 19.60
N ARG A 175 14.30 -14.33 19.36
CA ARG A 175 14.15 -15.15 18.16
C ARG A 175 13.13 -16.26 18.41
N ARG A 176 12.15 -16.42 17.51
CA ARG A 176 11.01 -17.36 17.64
C ARG A 176 10.95 -18.38 16.51
#